data_AF-A0A5B2Z855-F1
#
_entry.id   AF-A0A5B2Z855-F1
#
_cell.length_a   1.000
_cell.length_b   1.000
_cell.length_c   1.000
_cell.angle_alpha   90.00
_cell.angle_beta   90.00
_cell.angle_gamma   90.00
#
_symmetry.space_group_name_H-M   'P 1'
#
loop_
_entity.id
_entity.type
_entity.pdbx_description
1 polymer ?
#
loop_
_entity_poly.entity_id
_entity_poly.type
_entity_poly.pdbx_seq_one_letter_code
_entity_poly.pdbx_strand_id
1 'polypeptide(L)'
;MKIILVLAMLLLVCSISLTQSKASAQEEQFTITIHPGATNSDSQNPIEPANVTVPIGATVIWENKDSVYHQIVSGNPDQGPSNIFYGDFFGPNESYNVTFDTPGTIDYYDPIWTNIKGQVITTEPTNVASTNNNNSTLGTEFSDLNANSQIFAQDEANNGFSSDNPVQTQQSQTGIIGENAPQQIPIQQQQQQLLDQQQQPLDQQQQPLDQQQQPLDQQQQPLDQQQQQPVQTAPQQLIIPQHGDIDSFKATGKIHTIIVTGTSTWNASGDWTMIVEDGEMKNFVTNMAWFNGTSGHTHDFINFDQNGDITLPSNNMVTIKGDMDVASNGVVTWKGVDTTINIGGSGKTITIDVDHEDTDHHFAGQPVLGTVTSLTPCSDTPGPNMEIFPPCN
;
A
#
# COMPACT_ATOMS: atom_id res chain seq x y z
N MET A 1 -59.85 49.62 1.60
CA MET A 1 -58.62 49.44 2.41
C MET A 1 -58.53 48.08 3.09
N LYS A 2 -59.42 47.68 4.01
CA LYS A 2 -59.25 46.43 4.81
C LYS A 2 -59.03 45.14 4.01
N ILE A 3 -59.68 44.97 2.85
CA ILE A 3 -59.53 43.75 2.00
C ILE A 3 -58.17 43.70 1.27
N ILE A 4 -57.61 44.86 0.89
CA ILE A 4 -56.31 44.94 0.19
C ILE A 4 -55.16 44.57 1.14
N LEU A 5 -55.29 44.91 2.43
CA LEU A 5 -54.33 44.52 3.47
C LEU A 5 -54.26 43.00 3.69
N VAL A 6 -55.40 42.30 3.59
CA VAL A 6 -55.43 40.83 3.77
C VAL A 6 -54.77 40.12 2.58
N LEU A 7 -54.99 40.60 1.35
CA LEU A 7 -54.35 40.02 0.15
C LEU A 7 -52.83 40.27 0.13
N ALA A 8 -52.39 41.44 0.60
CA ALA A 8 -50.96 41.76 0.73
C ALA A 8 -50.28 40.94 1.85
N MET A 9 -50.96 40.66 2.96
CA MET A 9 -50.44 39.76 3.98
C MET A 9 -50.34 38.31 3.49
N LEU A 10 -51.32 37.83 2.70
CA LEU A 10 -51.33 36.46 2.21
C LEU A 10 -50.20 36.17 1.21
N LEU A 11 -49.78 37.17 0.43
CA LEU A 11 -48.61 37.07 -0.46
C LEU A 11 -47.26 37.19 0.28
N LEU A 12 -47.22 37.70 1.52
CA LEU A 12 -46.00 37.82 2.32
C LEU A 12 -45.61 36.50 3.02
N VAL A 13 -46.51 35.53 3.14
CA VAL A 13 -46.24 34.23 3.78
C VAL A 13 -45.79 33.15 2.77
N CYS A 14 -45.77 33.47 1.46
CA CYS A 14 -45.45 32.51 0.40
C CYS A 14 -43.94 32.41 0.07
N SER A 15 -43.08 33.04 0.88
CA SER A 15 -41.63 32.92 0.83
C SER A 15 -41.06 32.26 2.09
N ILE A 16 -41.72 31.20 2.57
CA ILE A 16 -41.05 30.18 3.37
C ILE A 16 -40.21 29.38 2.37
N SER A 17 -38.93 29.69 2.29
CA SER A 17 -37.97 28.91 1.51
C SER A 17 -38.09 27.44 1.92
N LEU A 18 -38.30 26.55 0.96
CA LEU A 18 -37.92 25.15 1.14
C LEU A 18 -36.39 25.10 1.17
N THR A 19 -35.81 25.44 2.32
CA THR A 19 -34.51 24.89 2.68
C THR A 19 -34.73 23.39 2.81
N GLN A 20 -34.50 22.66 1.73
CA GLN A 20 -34.16 21.25 1.86
C GLN A 20 -32.97 21.23 2.81
N SER A 21 -33.18 20.63 3.98
CA SER A 21 -32.06 20.13 4.76
C SER A 21 -31.42 19.04 3.93
N LYS A 22 -30.49 19.42 3.03
CA LYS A 22 -29.34 18.57 2.79
C LYS A 22 -28.80 18.28 4.19
N ALA A 23 -28.94 17.04 4.63
CA ALA A 23 -28.11 16.57 5.71
C ALA A 23 -26.69 16.85 5.26
N SER A 24 -26.03 17.81 5.92
CA SER A 24 -24.60 17.94 5.79
C SER A 24 -24.08 16.67 6.42
N ALA A 25 -23.72 15.68 5.60
CA ALA A 25 -22.79 14.65 6.02
C ALA A 25 -21.51 15.43 6.36
N GLN A 26 -21.38 15.78 7.63
CA GLN A 26 -20.13 16.28 8.17
C GLN A 26 -19.19 15.08 8.09
N GLU A 27 -18.13 15.20 7.29
CA GLU A 27 -17.11 14.17 7.17
C GLU A 27 -16.42 14.04 8.53
N GLU A 28 -16.94 13.17 9.38
CA GLU A 28 -16.34 12.88 10.68
C GLU A 28 -15.08 12.04 10.46
N GLN A 29 -13.95 12.56 10.94
CA GLN A 29 -12.64 11.93 10.80
C GLN A 29 -12.18 11.37 12.14
N PHE A 30 -11.73 10.12 12.12
CA PHE A 30 -11.25 9.40 13.30
C PHE A 30 -9.81 8.94 13.08
N THR A 31 -8.88 9.36 13.92
CA THR A 31 -7.46 9.01 13.77
C THR A 31 -7.09 7.80 14.62
N ILE A 32 -6.35 6.88 14.02
CA ILE A 32 -5.64 5.78 14.66
C ILE A 32 -4.15 6.02 14.42
N THR A 33 -3.33 6.05 15.46
CA THR A 33 -1.89 6.31 15.35
C THR A 33 -1.10 5.02 15.52
N ILE A 34 -0.24 4.69 14.55
CA ILE A 34 0.81 3.67 14.69
C ILE A 34 1.99 4.34 15.40
N HIS A 35 2.39 3.82 16.54
CA HIS A 35 3.36 4.46 17.44
C HIS A 35 4.83 4.18 17.07
N PRO A 36 5.78 5.02 17.51
CA PRO A 36 7.22 4.73 17.37
C PRO A 36 7.62 3.36 17.93
N GLY A 37 8.29 2.54 17.12
CA GLY A 37 8.67 1.17 17.47
C GLY A 37 7.53 0.15 17.46
N ALA A 38 6.43 0.41 16.75
CA ALA A 38 5.34 -0.53 16.55
C ALA A 38 5.81 -1.85 15.90
N THR A 39 6.83 -1.79 15.05
CA THR A 39 7.53 -2.94 14.47
C THR A 39 8.17 -3.91 15.47
N ASN A 40 8.41 -3.49 16.72
CA ASN A 40 8.94 -4.40 17.73
C ASN A 40 7.83 -5.33 18.26
N SER A 41 8.04 -6.65 18.18
CA SER A 41 7.12 -7.66 18.71
C SER A 41 6.81 -7.51 20.21
N ASP A 42 7.74 -6.92 20.97
CA ASP A 42 7.59 -6.65 22.40
C ASP A 42 6.88 -5.30 22.68
N SER A 43 6.49 -4.55 21.65
CA SER A 43 5.81 -3.25 21.80
C SER A 43 4.48 -3.41 22.54
N GLN A 44 4.35 -2.69 23.66
CA GLN A 44 3.17 -2.75 24.53
C GLN A 44 2.01 -1.88 24.03
N ASN A 45 2.26 -0.98 23.09
CA ASN A 45 1.26 -0.10 22.49
C ASN A 45 1.68 0.27 21.05
N PRO A 46 1.61 -0.67 20.09
CA PRO A 46 2.03 -0.42 18.71
C PRO A 46 1.04 0.44 17.93
N ILE A 47 -0.24 0.46 18.32
CA ILE A 47 -1.31 1.18 17.61
C ILE A 47 -2.41 1.65 18.57
N GLU A 48 -2.82 2.91 18.48
CA GLU A 48 -3.81 3.50 19.40
C GLU A 48 -4.73 4.53 18.73
N PRO A 49 -6.06 4.47 18.98
CA PRO A 49 -6.78 3.33 19.53
C PRO A 49 -6.79 2.17 18.51
N ALA A 50 -6.49 0.95 18.94
CA ALA A 50 -6.59 -0.21 18.06
C ALA A 50 -8.03 -0.40 17.52
N ASN A 51 -9.04 -0.12 18.35
CA ASN A 51 -10.44 -0.26 17.98
C ASN A 51 -11.17 1.09 17.98
N VAL A 52 -11.92 1.39 16.91
CA VAL A 52 -12.74 2.60 16.79
C VAL A 52 -14.20 2.24 16.51
N THR A 53 -15.12 3.06 17.02
CA THR A 53 -16.55 3.01 16.66
C THR A 53 -16.91 4.32 15.98
N VAL A 54 -17.44 4.24 14.76
CA VAL A 54 -17.68 5.39 13.89
C VAL A 54 -19.08 5.30 13.25
N PRO A 55 -19.75 6.42 12.93
CA PRO A 55 -20.96 6.38 12.14
C PRO A 55 -20.66 6.00 10.67
N ILE A 56 -21.65 5.45 9.96
CA ILE A 56 -21.52 5.26 8.50
C ILE A 56 -21.27 6.60 7.78
N GLY A 57 -20.42 6.59 6.77
CA GLY A 57 -19.93 7.78 6.06
C GLY A 57 -18.78 8.52 6.76
N ALA A 58 -18.30 8.03 7.91
CA ALA A 58 -17.10 8.54 8.55
C ALA A 58 -15.81 8.00 7.89
N THR A 59 -14.73 8.75 8.00
CA THR A 59 -13.40 8.39 7.51
C THR A 59 -12.47 8.05 8.67
N VAL A 60 -11.94 6.83 8.68
CA VAL A 60 -10.85 6.46 9.59
C VAL A 60 -9.51 6.75 8.91
N ILE A 61 -8.58 7.33 9.66
CA ILE A 61 -7.25 7.75 9.21
C ILE A 61 -6.21 7.03 10.07
N TRP A 62 -5.41 6.15 9.46
CA TRP A 62 -4.23 5.57 10.09
C TRP A 62 -3.04 6.48 9.85
N GLU A 63 -2.52 7.10 10.91
CA GLU A 63 -1.33 7.95 10.87
C GLU A 63 -0.09 7.16 11.32
N ASN A 64 0.97 7.20 10.52
CA ASN A 64 2.23 6.54 10.84
C ASN A 64 3.16 7.48 11.64
N LYS A 65 3.43 7.15 12.91
CA LYS A 65 4.50 7.76 13.72
C LYS A 65 5.67 6.82 13.99
N ASP A 66 5.68 5.61 13.44
CA ASP A 66 6.89 4.79 13.40
C ASP A 66 7.88 5.30 12.35
N SER A 67 9.07 4.72 12.38
CA SER A 67 10.24 5.02 11.56
C SER A 67 10.31 4.18 10.27
N VAL A 68 9.37 3.27 10.06
CA VAL A 68 9.27 2.40 8.88
C VAL A 68 8.00 2.70 8.06
N TYR A 69 7.85 2.02 6.93
CA TYR A 69 6.58 1.96 6.20
C TYR A 69 5.64 0.95 6.84
N HIS A 70 4.37 1.32 6.91
CA HIS A 70 3.27 0.47 7.34
C HIS A 70 2.23 0.31 6.24
N GLN A 71 1.43 -0.75 6.33
CA GLN A 71 0.29 -1.00 5.47
C GLN A 71 -0.89 -1.42 6.34
N ILE A 72 -2.12 -1.08 5.95
CA ILE A 72 -3.33 -1.48 6.67
C ILE A 72 -4.28 -2.13 5.68
N VAL A 73 -4.57 -3.41 5.89
CA VAL A 73 -5.49 -4.20 5.08
C VAL A 73 -6.64 -4.71 5.93
N SER A 74 -7.83 -4.82 5.35
CA SER A 74 -8.95 -5.50 5.99
C SER A 74 -8.68 -7.01 6.09
N GLY A 75 -9.07 -7.63 7.20
CA GLY A 75 -8.81 -9.04 7.50
C GLY A 75 -8.09 -9.22 8.83
N ASN A 76 -7.50 -10.40 9.05
CA ASN A 76 -6.73 -10.70 10.25
C ASN A 76 -5.49 -11.54 9.92
N PRO A 77 -4.43 -11.53 10.77
CA PRO A 77 -3.20 -12.26 10.49
C PRO A 77 -3.35 -13.78 10.33
N ASP A 78 -4.37 -14.39 10.94
CA ASP A 78 -4.55 -15.85 10.97
C ASP A 78 -5.23 -16.38 9.69
N GLN A 79 -6.02 -15.54 9.01
CA GLN A 79 -6.82 -15.89 7.83
C GLN A 79 -6.41 -15.13 6.56
N GLY A 80 -5.61 -14.08 6.69
CA GLY A 80 -5.22 -13.19 5.60
C GLY A 80 -6.25 -12.08 5.32
N PRO A 81 -6.13 -11.40 4.16
CA PRO A 81 -6.99 -10.28 3.81
C PRO A 81 -8.44 -10.70 3.52
N SER A 82 -9.40 -9.91 4.01
CA SER A 82 -10.84 -10.09 3.71
C SER A 82 -11.30 -9.32 2.47
N ASN A 83 -10.43 -8.51 1.86
CA ASN A 83 -10.65 -7.75 0.63
C ASN A 83 -11.81 -6.73 0.67
N ILE A 84 -12.16 -6.23 1.87
CA ILE A 84 -13.09 -5.10 2.05
C ILE A 84 -12.38 -3.78 1.70
N PHE A 85 -11.15 -3.62 2.18
CA PHE A 85 -10.18 -2.62 1.72
C PHE A 85 -8.76 -3.22 1.77
N TYR A 86 -7.86 -2.68 0.95
CA TYR A 86 -6.45 -3.04 0.91
C TYR A 86 -5.65 -1.75 0.74
N GLY A 87 -4.97 -1.32 1.80
CA GLY A 87 -4.27 -0.03 1.79
C GLY A 87 -2.95 -0.06 1.03
N ASP A 88 -2.55 1.10 0.54
CA ASP A 88 -1.18 1.33 0.08
C ASP A 88 -0.21 1.35 1.29
N PHE A 89 1.09 1.20 1.03
CA PHE A 89 2.10 1.50 2.04
C PHE A 89 2.17 3.01 2.30
N PHE A 90 2.30 3.39 3.57
CA PHE A 90 2.44 4.78 4.01
C PHE A 90 3.62 4.92 4.97
N GLY A 91 4.53 5.84 4.65
CA GLY A 91 5.79 6.06 5.34
C GLY A 91 5.69 6.91 6.60
N PRO A 92 6.82 7.19 7.28
CA PRO A 92 6.85 7.98 8.50
C PRO A 92 6.25 9.38 8.32
N ASN A 93 5.22 9.70 9.13
CA ASN A 93 4.39 10.90 9.08
C ASN A 93 3.40 10.99 7.91
N GLU A 94 3.23 9.93 7.12
CA GLU A 94 2.13 9.82 6.16
C GLU A 94 0.88 9.20 6.81
N SER A 95 -0.23 9.15 6.07
CA SER A 95 -1.47 8.55 6.57
C SER A 95 -2.25 7.83 5.47
N TYR A 96 -2.75 6.64 5.79
CA TYR A 96 -3.76 5.94 5.01
C TYR A 96 -5.16 6.27 5.52
N ASN A 97 -6.18 6.32 4.65
CA ASN A 97 -7.53 6.69 5.04
C ASN A 97 -8.60 5.90 4.26
N VAL A 98 -9.69 5.55 4.95
CA VAL A 98 -10.83 4.78 4.41
C VAL A 98 -12.13 5.36 4.93
N THR A 99 -13.08 5.63 4.03
CA THR A 99 -14.47 5.99 4.37
C THR A 99 -15.33 4.74 4.43
N PHE A 100 -16.17 4.61 5.45
CA PHE A 100 -16.94 3.39 5.71
C PHE A 100 -18.46 3.60 5.57
N ASP A 101 -19.01 3.20 4.42
CA ASP A 101 -20.44 3.44 4.09
C ASP A 101 -21.39 2.30 4.47
N THR A 102 -20.88 1.16 4.95
CA THR A 102 -21.68 -0.03 5.32
C THR A 102 -21.56 -0.30 6.82
N PRO A 103 -22.68 -0.57 7.54
CA PRO A 103 -22.63 -0.93 8.96
C PRO A 103 -22.09 -2.35 9.18
N GLY A 104 -21.29 -2.55 10.23
CA GLY A 104 -20.66 -3.83 10.55
C GLY A 104 -19.45 -3.71 11.47
N THR A 105 -18.67 -4.79 11.54
CA THR A 105 -17.36 -4.81 12.20
C THR A 105 -16.34 -5.33 11.21
N ILE A 106 -15.25 -4.59 11.03
CA ILE A 106 -14.19 -4.89 10.06
C ILE A 106 -12.88 -4.99 10.84
N ASP A 107 -12.34 -6.20 10.95
CA ASP A 107 -10.97 -6.42 11.40
C ASP A 107 -9.98 -5.84 10.37
N TYR A 108 -8.86 -5.32 10.85
CA TYR A 108 -7.74 -4.88 10.03
C TYR A 108 -6.39 -5.24 10.66
N TYR A 109 -5.35 -5.35 9.84
CA TYR A 109 -3.97 -5.61 10.28
C TYR A 109 -2.92 -5.06 9.31
N ASP A 110 -1.67 -4.96 9.79
CA ASP A 110 -0.48 -4.81 8.95
C ASP A 110 0.03 -6.21 8.53
N PRO A 111 0.15 -6.51 7.22
CA PRO A 111 0.60 -7.82 6.73
C PRO A 111 2.01 -8.24 7.18
N ILE A 112 2.89 -7.28 7.45
CA ILE A 112 4.27 -7.51 7.87
C ILE A 112 4.35 -7.55 9.41
N TRP A 113 3.66 -6.62 10.07
CA TRP A 113 3.75 -6.40 11.51
C TRP A 113 2.44 -6.77 12.22
N THR A 114 2.19 -8.09 12.35
CA THR A 114 0.91 -8.67 12.80
C THR A 114 0.44 -8.31 14.22
N ASN A 115 1.26 -7.61 15.00
CA ASN A 115 0.90 -6.97 16.27
C ASN A 115 0.18 -5.61 16.08
N ILE A 116 0.27 -5.00 14.90
CA ILE A 116 -0.50 -3.85 14.45
C ILE A 116 -1.81 -4.37 13.85
N LYS A 117 -2.86 -4.41 14.68
CA LYS A 117 -4.19 -4.88 14.29
C LYS A 117 -5.28 -4.32 15.19
N GLY A 118 -6.52 -4.33 14.70
CA GLY A 118 -7.67 -3.87 15.45
C GLY A 118 -8.97 -3.93 14.66
N GLN A 119 -9.97 -3.16 15.08
CA GLN A 119 -11.33 -3.19 14.51
C GLN A 119 -11.88 -1.80 14.23
N VAL A 120 -12.54 -1.66 13.08
CA VAL A 120 -13.46 -0.55 12.79
C VAL A 120 -14.88 -1.06 12.94
N ILE A 121 -15.65 -0.45 13.85
CA ILE A 121 -17.05 -0.79 14.11
C ILE A 121 -17.91 0.35 13.56
N THR A 122 -18.68 0.08 12.50
CA THR A 122 -19.50 1.08 11.81
C THR A 122 -20.96 0.95 12.22
N THR A 123 -21.50 2.00 12.81
CA THR A 123 -22.88 2.05 13.30
C THR A 123 -23.74 2.95 12.41
N GLU A 124 -24.97 2.53 12.11
CA GLU A 124 -25.94 3.48 11.54
C GLU A 124 -26.20 4.63 12.53
N PRO A 125 -26.39 5.88 12.05
CA PRO A 125 -26.79 6.98 12.91
C PRO A 125 -28.11 6.62 13.59
N THR A 126 -28.09 6.55 14.92
CA THR A 126 -29.29 6.29 15.70
C THR A 126 -30.27 7.46 15.52
N ASN A 127 -31.25 7.28 14.64
CA ASN A 127 -32.42 8.14 14.53
C ASN A 127 -33.29 7.98 15.79
N VAL A 128 -32.79 8.45 16.94
CA VAL A 128 -33.58 8.66 18.15
C VAL A 128 -34.47 9.87 17.88
N ALA A 129 -35.56 9.63 17.16
CA ALA A 129 -36.66 10.56 17.05
C ALA A 129 -37.10 10.90 18.49
N SER A 130 -36.91 12.16 18.88
CA SER A 130 -37.17 12.62 20.24
C SER A 130 -38.66 12.55 20.56
N THR A 131 -39.13 11.41 21.06
CA THR A 131 -40.41 11.30 21.74
C THR A 131 -40.25 11.90 23.13
N ASN A 132 -40.34 13.23 23.20
CA ASN A 132 -40.55 13.96 24.44
C ASN A 132 -41.73 13.34 25.22
N ASN A 133 -41.45 12.77 26.38
CA ASN A 133 -42.45 12.53 27.41
C ASN A 133 -41.82 12.77 28.78
N ASN A 134 -41.93 14.01 29.24
CA ASN A 134 -41.56 14.38 30.60
C ASN A 134 -42.53 13.73 31.59
N ASN A 135 -42.02 12.92 32.52
CA ASN A 135 -42.56 12.97 33.88
C ASN A 135 -41.46 12.80 34.93
N SER A 136 -41.47 13.71 35.89
CA SER A 136 -40.65 13.70 37.10
C SER A 136 -41.16 12.63 38.07
N THR A 137 -40.28 12.05 38.89
CA THR A 137 -40.20 12.33 40.35
C THR A 137 -39.22 11.37 41.04
N LEU A 138 -38.50 11.88 42.05
CA LEU A 138 -37.58 11.12 42.92
C LEU A 138 -38.30 10.00 43.69
N GLY A 139 -37.59 8.91 43.98
CA GLY A 139 -38.03 7.88 44.94
C GLY A 139 -36.93 6.89 45.28
N THR A 140 -36.59 6.79 46.56
CA THR A 140 -35.61 5.85 47.14
C THR A 140 -36.20 4.45 47.37
N GLU A 141 -35.29 3.51 47.67
CA GLU A 141 -35.44 2.31 48.53
C GLU A 141 -35.29 0.91 47.90
N PHE A 142 -35.08 -0.04 48.82
CA PHE A 142 -34.49 -1.37 48.69
C PHE A 142 -35.51 -2.49 48.38
N SER A 143 -34.96 -3.69 48.18
CA SER A 143 -35.50 -5.02 48.56
C SER A 143 -36.48 -5.77 47.64
N ASP A 144 -35.94 -6.87 47.10
CA ASP A 144 -36.37 -8.26 47.30
C ASP A 144 -37.60 -8.89 46.60
N LEU A 145 -37.28 -10.01 45.91
CA LEU A 145 -38.05 -11.27 45.75
C LEU A 145 -39.35 -11.19 44.91
N ASN A 146 -39.66 -12.14 44.02
CA ASN A 146 -39.60 -13.59 44.22
C ASN A 146 -39.67 -14.40 42.89
N ALA A 147 -39.24 -15.66 42.98
CA ALA A 147 -39.07 -16.70 41.98
C ALA A 147 -40.20 -16.96 40.95
N ASN A 148 -39.81 -17.63 39.86
CA ASN A 148 -40.21 -19.04 39.74
C ASN A 148 -39.14 -19.91 39.07
N SER A 149 -38.99 -21.13 39.60
CA SER A 149 -37.91 -22.08 39.33
C SER A 149 -38.36 -23.25 38.45
N GLN A 150 -37.39 -23.89 37.78
CA GLN A 150 -37.26 -25.35 37.83
C GLN A 150 -35.78 -25.75 37.82
N ILE A 151 -35.44 -26.71 38.67
CA ILE A 151 -34.09 -27.28 38.86
C ILE A 151 -34.24 -28.80 38.79
N PHE A 152 -33.35 -29.46 38.05
CA PHE A 152 -32.81 -30.79 38.39
C PHE A 152 -31.32 -30.73 38.01
N ALA A 153 -30.33 -30.78 38.89
CA ALA A 153 -30.02 -31.62 40.06
C ALA A 153 -28.77 -32.48 39.73
N GLN A 154 -27.84 -32.56 40.67
CA GLN A 154 -26.49 -33.12 40.52
C GLN A 154 -26.48 -34.66 40.61
N ASP A 155 -25.36 -35.26 40.19
CA ASP A 155 -24.64 -36.23 41.05
C ASP A 155 -23.11 -36.12 40.81
N GLU A 156 -22.31 -36.66 41.73
CA GLU A 156 -20.91 -36.30 41.94
C GLU A 156 -19.84 -37.34 41.51
N ALA A 157 -18.58 -36.88 41.63
CA ALA A 157 -17.45 -37.59 42.23
C ALA A 157 -16.55 -38.55 41.39
N ASN A 158 -15.27 -38.16 41.38
CA ASN A 158 -14.07 -38.99 41.53
C ASN A 158 -13.85 -40.22 40.62
N ASN A 159 -12.76 -40.14 39.84
CA ASN A 159 -11.54 -40.84 40.26
C ASN A 159 -10.28 -40.17 39.68
N GLY A 160 -9.25 -40.01 40.51
CA GLY A 160 -7.92 -39.59 40.06
C GLY A 160 -6.98 -40.79 39.96
N PHE A 161 -5.96 -40.69 39.10
CA PHE A 161 -4.75 -41.49 39.23
C PHE A 161 -3.55 -40.70 38.72
N SER A 162 -2.42 -40.85 39.41
CA SER A 162 -1.14 -40.21 39.08
C SER A 162 -0.03 -41.24 39.24
N SER A 163 0.91 -41.31 38.27
CA SER A 163 2.35 -41.42 38.54
C SER A 163 3.22 -41.56 37.27
N ASP A 164 4.15 -40.61 37.12
CA ASP A 164 5.58 -40.75 36.85
C ASP A 164 6.19 -41.73 35.80
N ASN A 165 6.97 -41.13 34.90
CA ASN A 165 8.33 -41.54 34.42
C ASN A 165 8.54 -42.76 33.49
N PRO A 166 9.71 -42.89 32.82
CA PRO A 166 10.66 -41.86 32.36
C PRO A 166 11.22 -42.08 30.91
N VAL A 167 12.00 -41.08 30.46
CA VAL A 167 13.10 -41.08 29.46
C VAL A 167 13.54 -42.43 28.85
N GLN A 168 13.67 -42.46 27.52
CA GLN A 168 14.71 -43.24 26.83
C GLN A 168 15.39 -42.46 25.70
N THR A 169 16.71 -42.33 25.79
CA THR A 169 17.61 -41.92 24.70
C THR A 169 18.03 -43.14 23.89
N GLN A 170 18.21 -42.99 22.57
CA GLN A 170 18.96 -43.95 21.76
C GLN A 170 20.10 -43.27 21.02
N GLN A 171 21.31 -43.78 21.25
CA GLN A 171 22.49 -43.53 20.43
C GLN A 171 22.63 -44.66 19.41
N SER A 172 23.13 -44.33 18.22
CA SER A 172 23.70 -45.29 17.27
C SER A 172 25.10 -44.81 16.87
N GLN A 173 26.08 -45.73 16.87
CA GLN A 173 27.49 -45.44 16.63
C GLN A 173 27.95 -45.85 15.22
N THR A 174 29.19 -45.44 14.91
CA THR A 174 30.17 -46.02 13.95
C THR A 174 30.26 -45.41 12.55
N GLY A 175 31.50 -45.13 12.10
CA GLY A 175 31.78 -44.73 10.70
C GLY A 175 32.98 -43.79 10.44
N ILE A 176 34.16 -44.00 11.01
CA ILE A 176 35.41 -43.36 10.49
C ILE A 176 36.06 -44.31 9.48
N ILE A 177 36.26 -43.92 8.22
CA ILE A 177 37.53 -43.91 7.45
C ILE A 177 37.34 -43.13 6.14
N GLY A 178 38.33 -42.36 5.65
CA GLY A 178 38.27 -41.78 4.29
C GLY A 178 39.12 -40.54 3.99
N GLU A 179 40.38 -40.48 4.40
CA GLU A 179 41.29 -39.40 3.98
C GLU A 179 41.65 -39.49 2.48
N ASN A 180 41.78 -38.35 1.80
CA ASN A 180 42.91 -38.03 0.90
C ASN A 180 42.83 -36.59 0.36
N ALA A 181 43.76 -35.73 0.76
CA ALA A 181 44.14 -34.51 0.01
C ALA A 181 45.22 -34.87 -1.04
N PRO A 182 45.42 -34.06 -2.12
CA PRO A 182 46.61 -33.17 -2.19
C PRO A 182 46.42 -31.90 -3.09
N GLN A 183 47.15 -30.77 -3.04
CA GLN A 183 48.15 -30.17 -2.13
C GLN A 183 47.89 -28.63 -2.02
N GLN A 184 48.66 -27.92 -1.18
CA GLN A 184 48.98 -26.48 -1.34
C GLN A 184 50.45 -26.33 -1.78
N ILE A 185 50.82 -25.29 -2.55
CA ILE A 185 52.09 -24.51 -2.43
C ILE A 185 51.89 -23.10 -3.11
N PRO A 186 52.69 -22.05 -2.86
CA PRO A 186 52.63 -21.15 -1.70
C PRO A 186 52.40 -19.65 -2.03
N ILE A 187 52.18 -18.85 -0.98
CA ILE A 187 52.31 -17.37 -1.01
C ILE A 187 53.74 -16.98 -0.56
N GLN A 188 54.39 -16.05 -1.26
CA GLN A 188 55.46 -15.24 -0.66
C GLN A 188 55.68 -13.89 -1.37
N GLN A 189 55.79 -12.83 -0.56
CA GLN A 189 56.20 -11.45 -0.91
C GLN A 189 55.15 -10.67 -1.76
N GLN A 190 54.84 -9.41 -1.49
CA GLN A 190 55.69 -8.35 -0.94
C GLN A 190 54.87 -7.33 -0.09
N GLN A 191 55.44 -6.79 0.99
CA GLN A 191 54.84 -5.75 1.84
C GLN A 191 55.81 -4.59 2.06
N GLN A 192 55.55 -3.44 1.42
CA GLN A 192 56.10 -2.09 1.64
C GLN A 192 55.63 -1.22 0.44
N GLN A 193 55.18 0.03 0.55
CA GLN A 193 55.37 1.08 1.58
C GLN A 193 54.05 1.83 1.89
N LEU A 194 54.05 2.55 3.02
CA LEU A 194 53.13 3.65 3.31
C LEU A 194 53.98 4.88 3.70
N LEU A 195 53.43 6.07 3.46
CA LEU A 195 53.96 7.40 3.80
C LEU A 195 55.12 7.92 2.92
N ASP A 196 54.82 8.92 2.08
CA ASP A 196 55.31 10.27 2.37
C ASP A 196 54.40 11.36 1.75
N GLN A 197 54.42 12.55 2.34
CA GLN A 197 53.63 13.72 1.91
C GLN A 197 54.39 14.56 0.87
N GLN A 198 53.70 15.27 -0.03
CA GLN A 198 53.67 16.75 -0.07
C GLN A 198 52.94 17.35 -1.30
N GLN A 199 52.09 18.33 -1.01
CA GLN A 199 51.88 19.61 -1.73
C GLN A 199 51.78 19.62 -3.27
N GLN A 200 50.60 19.99 -3.79
CA GLN A 200 50.47 20.63 -5.10
C GLN A 200 50.40 22.17 -4.95
N PRO A 201 51.11 22.95 -5.78
CA PRO A 201 51.00 24.41 -5.81
C PRO A 201 49.81 24.87 -6.68
N LEU A 202 49.28 26.06 -6.38
CA LEU A 202 48.48 26.81 -7.35
C LEU A 202 49.41 27.40 -8.42
N ASP A 203 48.99 27.37 -9.68
CA ASP A 203 49.47 28.34 -10.67
C ASP A 203 48.36 28.73 -11.66
N GLN A 204 48.32 30.02 -11.99
CA GLN A 204 47.42 30.61 -12.96
C GLN A 204 48.09 30.61 -14.34
N GLN A 205 47.37 30.27 -15.41
CA GLN A 205 47.70 30.78 -16.74
C GLN A 205 46.46 31.27 -17.50
N GLN A 206 46.61 32.44 -18.10
CA GLN A 206 45.60 33.16 -18.87
C GLN A 206 45.63 32.72 -20.33
N GLN A 207 44.49 32.79 -21.03
CA GLN A 207 44.44 32.96 -22.48
C GLN A 207 43.37 34.00 -22.88
N PRO A 208 43.46 34.61 -24.08
CA PRO A 208 43.15 36.04 -24.23
C PRO A 208 41.73 36.38 -24.68
N LEU A 209 41.38 37.66 -24.51
CA LEU A 209 40.24 38.31 -25.16
C LEU A 209 40.53 38.55 -26.65
N ASP A 210 39.53 38.32 -27.49
CA ASP A 210 39.34 39.11 -28.72
C ASP A 210 37.85 39.39 -28.95
N GLN A 211 37.56 40.52 -29.60
CA GLN A 211 36.23 41.14 -29.66
C GLN A 211 35.47 40.75 -30.94
N GLN A 212 34.12 40.78 -30.93
CA GLN A 212 33.36 41.87 -31.60
C GLN A 212 31.82 41.80 -31.48
N GLN A 213 31.24 42.98 -31.20
CA GLN A 213 29.94 43.53 -31.67
C GLN A 213 28.59 43.01 -31.12
N GLN A 214 28.00 43.84 -30.24
CA GLN A 214 26.54 44.06 -30.15
C GLN A 214 26.09 45.02 -31.28
N PRO A 215 24.78 45.15 -31.62
CA PRO A 215 23.79 45.98 -30.87
C PRO A 215 22.35 45.37 -30.88
N LEU A 216 21.27 45.90 -30.26
CA LEU A 216 20.97 46.92 -29.24
C LEU A 216 19.52 46.58 -28.74
N ASP A 217 19.21 46.65 -27.43
CA ASP A 217 18.17 47.56 -26.89
C ASP A 217 17.72 47.30 -25.43
N GLN A 218 17.82 48.37 -24.64
CA GLN A 218 16.89 48.90 -23.64
C GLN A 218 16.31 48.02 -22.50
N GLN A 219 16.96 48.18 -21.33
CA GLN A 219 16.37 48.51 -20.02
C GLN A 219 15.10 47.78 -19.53
N GLN A 220 15.30 46.95 -18.49
CA GLN A 220 14.50 47.04 -17.25
C GLN A 220 15.37 46.68 -16.04
N GLN A 221 15.16 47.36 -14.91
CA GLN A 221 15.85 47.09 -13.64
C GLN A 221 15.25 45.85 -12.95
N PRO A 222 16.02 45.12 -12.11
CA PRO A 222 15.51 43.94 -11.44
C PRO A 222 14.50 44.33 -10.34
N LEU A 223 13.27 43.85 -10.45
CA LEU A 223 12.38 43.74 -9.28
C LEU A 223 12.68 42.43 -8.55
N ASP A 224 12.83 42.57 -7.23
CA ASP A 224 12.60 41.60 -6.17
C ASP A 224 12.94 40.12 -6.43
N GLN A 225 14.05 39.70 -5.84
CA GLN A 225 14.23 38.31 -5.40
C GLN A 225 13.23 37.99 -4.28
N GLN A 226 11.95 37.81 -4.63
CA GLN A 226 11.12 36.92 -3.83
C GLN A 226 11.69 35.51 -4.00
N GLN A 227 12.08 34.91 -2.89
CA GLN A 227 12.44 33.50 -2.84
C GLN A 227 11.24 32.71 -3.33
N GLN A 228 11.34 32.16 -4.54
CA GLN A 228 10.42 31.12 -4.98
C GLN A 228 10.66 29.92 -4.08
N GLN A 229 9.85 29.80 -3.03
CA GLN A 229 9.57 28.49 -2.45
C GLN A 229 9.17 27.58 -3.62
N PRO A 230 9.70 26.35 -3.71
CA PRO A 230 9.24 25.42 -4.72
C PRO A 230 7.73 25.29 -4.55
N VAL A 231 6.98 25.60 -5.62
CA VAL A 231 5.55 25.34 -5.64
C VAL A 231 5.41 23.84 -5.46
N GLN A 232 5.00 23.42 -4.26
CA GLN A 232 4.52 22.07 -4.03
C GLN A 232 3.24 21.93 -4.86
N THR A 233 3.41 21.53 -6.12
CA THR A 233 2.34 20.91 -6.87
C THR A 233 1.87 19.74 -6.04
N ALA A 234 0.63 19.80 -5.56
CA ALA A 234 -0.02 18.65 -4.96
C ALA A 234 0.16 17.45 -5.91
N PRO A 235 0.46 16.24 -5.39
CA PRO A 235 0.65 15.08 -6.24
C PRO A 235 -0.56 14.96 -7.16
N GLN A 236 -0.32 14.95 -8.47
CA GLN A 236 -1.39 14.82 -9.46
C GLN A 236 -2.00 13.43 -9.27
N GLN A 237 -3.19 13.41 -8.67
CA GLN A 237 -3.93 12.19 -8.42
C GLN A 237 -4.15 11.47 -9.76
N LEU A 238 -3.83 10.17 -9.83
CA LEU A 238 -4.00 9.39 -11.06
C LEU A 238 -5.47 9.43 -11.50
N ILE A 239 -5.71 10.12 -12.63
CA ILE A 239 -7.01 10.14 -13.31
C ILE A 239 -6.96 9.09 -14.41
N ILE A 240 -7.75 8.03 -14.24
CA ILE A 240 -7.96 7.00 -15.26
C ILE A 240 -9.24 7.39 -16.04
N PRO A 241 -9.20 7.45 -17.38
CA PRO A 241 -10.40 7.68 -18.19
C PRO A 241 -11.49 6.66 -17.85
N GLN A 242 -12.76 7.08 -17.84
CA GLN A 242 -13.85 6.12 -17.70
C GLN A 242 -13.95 5.27 -18.98
N HIS A 243 -14.06 3.96 -18.83
CA HIS A 243 -14.20 3.01 -19.93
C HIS A 243 -15.16 1.88 -19.56
N GLY A 244 -15.64 1.15 -20.57
CA GLY A 244 -16.27 -0.16 -20.38
C GLY A 244 -15.23 -1.23 -20.09
N ASP A 245 -15.52 -2.49 -20.43
CA ASP A 245 -14.50 -3.52 -20.47
C ASP A 245 -13.71 -3.37 -21.79
N ILE A 246 -12.37 -3.32 -21.70
CA ILE A 246 -11.48 -3.05 -22.84
C ILE A 246 -10.38 -4.10 -22.94
N ASP A 247 -9.99 -4.44 -24.16
CA ASP A 247 -8.93 -5.40 -24.51
C ASP A 247 -7.60 -4.72 -24.89
N SER A 248 -7.58 -3.39 -24.94
CA SER A 248 -6.47 -2.60 -25.47
C SER A 248 -6.18 -1.39 -24.57
N PHE A 249 -5.00 -1.37 -23.95
CA PHE A 249 -4.60 -0.31 -23.00
C PHE A 249 -3.09 -0.24 -22.79
N LYS A 250 -2.62 0.95 -22.40
CA LYS A 250 -1.25 1.22 -21.99
C LYS A 250 -1.23 1.57 -20.50
N ALA A 251 -0.36 0.91 -19.74
CA ALA A 251 -0.12 1.23 -18.34
C ALA A 251 1.37 1.41 -18.08
N THR A 252 1.73 2.39 -17.26
CA THR A 252 3.11 2.63 -16.81
C THR A 252 3.13 2.93 -15.33
N GLY A 253 4.28 2.72 -14.68
CA GLY A 253 4.37 3.02 -13.26
C GLY A 253 5.76 2.88 -12.67
N LYS A 254 5.80 2.99 -11.34
CA LYS A 254 7.01 2.84 -10.53
C LYS A 254 6.96 1.53 -9.75
N ILE A 255 8.12 0.87 -9.63
CA ILE A 255 8.35 -0.19 -8.65
C ILE A 255 8.88 0.45 -7.37
N HIS A 256 8.33 0.03 -6.23
CA HIS A 256 8.81 0.31 -4.89
C HIS A 256 8.43 -0.88 -4.01
N THR A 257 9.37 -1.77 -3.75
CA THR A 257 9.13 -2.91 -2.86
C THR A 257 10.33 -3.18 -1.98
N ILE A 258 10.05 -3.76 -0.82
CA ILE A 258 11.06 -4.28 0.10
C ILE A 258 10.90 -5.80 0.12
N ILE A 259 11.92 -6.50 -0.34
CA ILE A 259 12.00 -7.96 -0.26
C ILE A 259 12.92 -8.34 0.89
N VAL A 260 12.42 -9.11 1.85
CA VAL A 260 13.19 -9.60 2.99
C VAL A 260 13.61 -11.04 2.71
N THR A 261 14.87 -11.24 2.34
CA THR A 261 15.47 -12.59 2.31
C THR A 261 15.97 -12.97 3.69
N GLY A 262 16.22 -14.27 3.93
CA GLY A 262 16.68 -14.76 5.23
C GLY A 262 18.02 -14.19 5.74
N THR A 263 18.75 -13.42 4.91
CA THR A 263 20.03 -12.79 5.27
C THR A 263 20.09 -11.29 4.96
N SER A 264 19.13 -10.70 4.26
CA SER A 264 19.19 -9.30 3.80
C SER A 264 17.84 -8.73 3.42
N THR A 265 17.61 -7.47 3.77
CA THR A 265 16.50 -6.65 3.25
C THR A 265 16.95 -5.94 1.99
N TRP A 266 16.23 -6.12 0.89
CA TRP A 266 16.50 -5.49 -0.40
C TRP A 266 15.40 -4.49 -0.74
N ASN A 267 15.78 -3.23 -0.95
CA ASN A 267 14.90 -2.23 -1.52
C ASN A 267 15.02 -2.27 -3.05
N ALA A 268 13.93 -2.57 -3.72
CA ALA A 268 13.83 -2.53 -5.17
C ALA A 268 13.08 -1.27 -5.61
N SER A 269 13.67 -0.50 -6.51
CA SER A 269 13.06 0.69 -7.10
C SER A 269 13.28 0.72 -8.61
N GLY A 270 12.30 1.21 -9.35
CA GLY A 270 12.36 1.14 -10.81
C GLY A 270 11.17 1.70 -11.55
N ASP A 271 11.16 1.46 -12.85
CA ASP A 271 10.07 1.77 -13.76
C ASP A 271 9.51 0.47 -14.37
N TRP A 272 8.23 0.49 -14.72
CA TRP A 272 7.60 -0.58 -15.49
C TRP A 272 6.68 -0.02 -16.57
N THR A 273 6.47 -0.80 -17.63
CA THR A 273 5.58 -0.47 -18.74
C THR A 273 4.89 -1.73 -19.25
N MET A 274 3.58 -1.61 -19.45
CA MET A 274 2.69 -2.62 -20.01
C MET A 274 1.95 -2.05 -21.22
N ILE A 275 1.88 -2.81 -22.30
CA ILE A 275 1.05 -2.52 -23.49
C ILE A 275 0.25 -3.79 -23.82
N VAL A 276 -1.07 -3.67 -23.81
CA VAL A 276 -2.03 -4.65 -24.30
C VAL A 276 -2.71 -4.08 -25.54
N GLU A 277 -2.86 -4.89 -26.58
CA GLU A 277 -3.55 -4.54 -27.82
C GLU A 277 -4.25 -5.79 -28.36
N ASP A 278 -5.55 -5.65 -28.67
CA ASP A 278 -6.44 -6.75 -29.08
C ASP A 278 -6.41 -7.96 -28.14
N GLY A 279 -6.26 -7.71 -26.82
CA GLY A 279 -6.19 -8.75 -25.77
C GLY A 279 -4.83 -9.43 -25.60
N GLU A 280 -3.82 -9.10 -26.42
CA GLU A 280 -2.49 -9.70 -26.34
C GLU A 280 -1.47 -8.78 -25.65
N MET A 281 -0.54 -9.35 -24.87
CA MET A 281 0.60 -8.61 -24.32
C MET A 281 1.58 -8.27 -25.46
N LYS A 282 1.69 -7.00 -25.84
CA LYS A 282 2.68 -6.56 -26.84
C LYS A 282 4.01 -6.17 -26.21
N ASN A 283 3.97 -5.71 -24.95
CA ASN A 283 5.15 -5.39 -24.17
C ASN A 283 4.83 -5.47 -22.67
N PHE A 284 5.65 -6.20 -21.92
CA PHE A 284 5.82 -5.99 -20.49
C PHE A 284 7.31 -5.94 -20.18
N VAL A 285 7.74 -4.84 -19.57
CA VAL A 285 9.13 -4.62 -19.19
C VAL A 285 9.21 -3.89 -17.87
N THR A 286 10.10 -4.35 -17.00
CA THR A 286 10.59 -3.58 -15.84
C THR A 286 12.05 -3.22 -16.01
N ASN A 287 12.48 -2.13 -15.37
CA ASN A 287 13.88 -1.82 -15.13
C ASN A 287 14.01 -1.45 -13.65
N MET A 288 14.61 -2.34 -12.86
CA MET A 288 14.63 -2.24 -11.40
C MET A 288 16.07 -2.28 -10.88
N ALA A 289 16.44 -1.32 -10.03
CA ALA A 289 17.64 -1.36 -9.22
C ALA A 289 17.32 -1.91 -7.83
N TRP A 290 18.12 -2.85 -7.36
CA TRP A 290 17.98 -3.53 -6.08
C TRP A 290 19.17 -3.19 -5.19
N PHE A 291 18.92 -2.79 -3.95
CA PHE A 291 19.99 -2.37 -3.03
C PHE A 291 19.68 -2.75 -1.57
N ASN A 292 20.66 -3.33 -0.87
CA ASN A 292 20.54 -3.76 0.53
C ASN A 292 21.35 -2.90 1.54
N GLY A 293 21.88 -1.75 1.11
CA GLY A 293 22.78 -0.92 1.91
C GLY A 293 24.27 -1.20 1.69
N THR A 294 24.64 -2.36 1.15
CA THR A 294 26.05 -2.79 0.97
C THR A 294 26.37 -3.35 -0.42
N SER A 295 25.37 -3.93 -1.08
CA SER A 295 25.43 -4.54 -2.41
C SER A 295 24.23 -4.09 -3.23
N GLY A 296 24.37 -4.09 -4.55
CA GLY A 296 23.29 -3.77 -5.48
C GLY A 296 23.51 -4.38 -6.86
N HIS A 297 22.39 -4.60 -7.55
CA HIS A 297 22.30 -5.18 -8.90
C HIS A 297 21.01 -4.71 -9.56
N THR A 298 20.80 -5.00 -10.85
CA THR A 298 19.50 -4.76 -11.50
C THR A 298 18.72 -6.06 -11.71
N HIS A 299 17.40 -5.94 -11.78
CA HIS A 299 16.52 -6.94 -12.39
C HIS A 299 15.69 -6.30 -13.49
N ASP A 300 15.53 -7.04 -14.58
CA ASP A 300 14.65 -6.70 -15.69
C ASP A 300 13.72 -7.90 -15.92
N PHE A 301 12.42 -7.67 -15.79
CA PHE A 301 11.38 -8.67 -16.09
C PHE A 301 10.92 -8.44 -17.53
N ILE A 302 11.05 -9.43 -18.40
CA ILE A 302 10.87 -9.30 -19.85
C ILE A 302 10.22 -10.53 -20.47
N ASN A 303 9.82 -10.43 -21.75
CA ASN A 303 9.28 -11.55 -22.54
C ASN A 303 8.09 -12.26 -21.88
N PHE A 304 7.19 -11.51 -21.21
CA PHE A 304 5.97 -12.08 -20.63
C PHE A 304 5.04 -12.62 -21.73
N ASP A 305 4.68 -13.90 -21.64
CA ASP A 305 3.78 -14.60 -22.55
C ASP A 305 2.48 -14.95 -21.79
N GLN A 306 1.36 -14.33 -22.18
CA GLN A 306 0.11 -14.37 -21.41
C GLN A 306 -0.70 -15.66 -21.63
N ASN A 307 -1.28 -16.16 -20.55
CA ASN A 307 -2.22 -17.27 -20.54
C ASN A 307 -3.64 -16.80 -20.91
N GLY A 308 -3.90 -16.67 -22.22
CA GLY A 308 -5.20 -16.30 -22.79
C GLY A 308 -5.43 -14.79 -22.91
N ASP A 309 -6.61 -14.42 -23.41
CA ASP A 309 -6.92 -13.03 -23.77
C ASP A 309 -7.04 -12.14 -22.51
N ILE A 310 -6.42 -10.96 -22.57
CA ILE A 310 -6.45 -9.96 -21.50
C ILE A 310 -7.65 -9.03 -21.71
N THR A 311 -8.40 -8.75 -20.65
CA THR A 311 -9.43 -7.71 -20.63
C THR A 311 -9.34 -6.94 -19.33
N LEU A 312 -9.24 -5.61 -19.42
CA LEU A 312 -9.33 -4.70 -18.29
C LEU A 312 -10.80 -4.30 -18.10
N PRO A 313 -11.46 -4.68 -17.00
CA PRO A 313 -12.84 -4.29 -16.76
C PRO A 313 -12.96 -2.82 -16.39
N SER A 314 -14.18 -2.28 -16.45
CA SER A 314 -14.52 -0.91 -16.04
C SER A 314 -14.19 -0.51 -14.58
N ASN A 315 -13.77 -1.48 -13.72
CA ASN A 315 -13.26 -1.23 -12.37
C ASN A 315 -11.73 -1.06 -12.32
N ASN A 316 -11.05 -1.13 -13.46
CA ASN A 316 -9.60 -1.01 -13.66
C ASN A 316 -8.76 -2.07 -12.93
N MET A 317 -9.33 -3.24 -12.61
CA MET A 317 -8.60 -4.32 -11.93
C MET A 317 -8.54 -5.57 -12.80
N VAL A 318 -7.33 -6.05 -13.08
CA VAL A 318 -7.09 -7.23 -13.92
C VAL A 318 -6.00 -8.10 -13.31
N THR A 319 -6.15 -9.42 -13.44
CA THR A 319 -5.10 -10.39 -13.11
C THR A 319 -4.72 -11.12 -14.38
N ILE A 320 -3.45 -11.04 -14.75
CA ILE A 320 -2.87 -11.62 -15.95
C ILE A 320 -1.89 -12.69 -15.48
N LYS A 321 -2.08 -13.93 -15.93
CA LYS A 321 -1.15 -15.03 -15.69
C LYS A 321 -0.33 -15.30 -16.95
N GLY A 322 0.86 -15.85 -16.82
CA GLY A 322 1.75 -16.08 -17.94
C GLY A 322 3.13 -16.52 -17.48
N ASP A 323 4.00 -16.82 -18.43
CA ASP A 323 5.40 -17.17 -18.15
C ASP A 323 6.30 -15.97 -18.50
N MET A 324 7.44 -15.79 -17.82
CA MET A 324 8.38 -14.70 -18.17
C MET A 324 9.86 -15.02 -18.01
N ASP A 325 10.71 -14.25 -18.69
CA ASP A 325 12.15 -14.24 -18.47
C ASP A 325 12.51 -13.22 -17.38
N VAL A 326 13.27 -13.66 -16.36
CA VAL A 326 13.79 -12.81 -15.29
C VAL A 326 15.29 -12.63 -15.47
N ALA A 327 15.71 -11.41 -15.78
CA ALA A 327 17.11 -11.04 -15.93
C ALA A 327 17.70 -10.42 -14.67
N SER A 328 19.02 -10.51 -14.55
CA SER A 328 19.84 -9.83 -13.54
C SER A 328 21.02 -9.15 -14.23
N ASN A 329 21.26 -7.86 -13.97
CA ASN A 329 22.33 -7.07 -14.62
C ASN A 329 22.34 -7.17 -16.16
N GLY A 330 21.15 -7.18 -16.79
CA GLY A 330 20.99 -7.30 -18.24
C GLY A 330 21.21 -8.71 -18.82
N VAL A 331 21.34 -9.75 -17.99
CA VAL A 331 21.48 -11.16 -18.41
C VAL A 331 20.31 -11.98 -17.88
N VAL A 332 19.56 -12.64 -18.78
CA VAL A 332 18.47 -13.54 -18.40
C VAL A 332 19.02 -14.67 -17.51
N THR A 333 18.53 -14.72 -16.26
CA THR A 333 19.01 -15.64 -15.21
C THR A 333 18.06 -16.83 -15.09
N TRP A 334 16.75 -16.57 -15.07
CA TRP A 334 15.68 -17.58 -15.10
C TRP A 334 14.79 -17.33 -16.32
N LYS A 335 14.21 -18.41 -16.86
CA LYS A 335 13.44 -18.40 -18.11
C LYS A 335 12.11 -19.11 -17.95
N GLY A 336 11.04 -18.52 -18.49
CA GLY A 336 9.70 -19.09 -18.44
C GLY A 336 9.23 -19.37 -17.01
N VAL A 337 9.43 -18.40 -16.13
CA VAL A 337 9.01 -18.41 -14.72
C VAL A 337 7.50 -18.19 -14.65
N ASP A 338 6.74 -19.08 -14.00
CA ASP A 338 5.29 -18.86 -13.80
C ASP A 338 5.07 -17.55 -13.03
N THR A 339 4.24 -16.67 -13.59
CA THR A 339 4.12 -15.27 -13.20
C THR A 339 2.65 -14.86 -13.15
N THR A 340 2.28 -14.15 -12.08
CA THR A 340 0.98 -13.47 -11.98
C THR A 340 1.17 -11.97 -11.81
N ILE A 341 0.74 -11.20 -12.81
CA ILE A 341 0.68 -9.74 -12.75
C ILE A 341 -0.75 -9.33 -12.36
N ASN A 342 -0.91 -8.58 -11.29
CA ASN A 342 -2.18 -7.98 -10.87
C ASN A 342 -2.09 -6.46 -10.95
N ILE A 343 -3.04 -5.84 -11.65
CA ILE A 343 -3.34 -4.41 -11.52
C ILE A 343 -4.49 -4.28 -10.52
N GLY A 344 -4.22 -3.59 -9.41
CA GLY A 344 -5.12 -3.50 -8.25
C GLY A 344 -5.46 -2.06 -7.87
N GLY A 345 -6.14 -1.89 -6.73
CA GLY A 345 -6.45 -0.57 -6.16
C GLY A 345 -7.29 0.33 -7.08
N SER A 346 -8.19 -0.26 -7.87
CA SER A 346 -8.92 0.42 -8.96
C SER A 346 -7.99 1.07 -10.00
N GLY A 347 -6.94 0.35 -10.41
CA GLY A 347 -5.97 0.76 -11.43
C GLY A 347 -4.81 1.60 -10.90
N LYS A 348 -4.52 1.54 -9.59
CA LYS A 348 -3.52 2.38 -8.90
C LYS A 348 -2.26 1.63 -8.48
N THR A 349 -2.34 0.31 -8.31
CA THR A 349 -1.22 -0.53 -7.88
C THR A 349 -0.90 -1.61 -8.90
N ILE A 350 0.34 -2.09 -8.87
CA ILE A 350 0.76 -3.31 -9.54
C ILE A 350 1.41 -4.25 -8.51
N THR A 351 1.09 -5.53 -8.63
CA THR A 351 1.74 -6.63 -7.93
C THR A 351 2.22 -7.62 -8.99
N ILE A 352 3.50 -8.00 -8.95
CA ILE A 352 4.11 -8.97 -9.86
C ILE A 352 4.63 -10.11 -8.99
N ASP A 353 3.90 -11.22 -9.00
CA ASP A 353 4.29 -12.47 -8.36
C ASP A 353 5.08 -13.32 -9.38
N VAL A 354 6.24 -13.82 -8.99
CA VAL A 354 7.12 -14.68 -9.80
C VAL A 354 7.42 -15.93 -8.98
N ASP A 355 7.26 -17.12 -9.58
CA ASP A 355 7.29 -18.36 -8.81
C ASP A 355 8.60 -18.54 -8.01
N HIS A 356 8.42 -19.04 -6.79
CA HIS A 356 9.48 -19.14 -5.80
C HIS A 356 10.52 -20.22 -6.15
N GLU A 357 10.09 -21.34 -6.71
CA GLU A 357 10.94 -22.47 -7.06
C GLU A 357 11.65 -22.21 -8.39
N ASP A 358 10.91 -21.70 -9.38
CA ASP A 358 11.45 -21.32 -10.70
C ASP A 358 12.54 -20.24 -10.62
N THR A 359 12.49 -19.38 -9.58
CA THR A 359 13.49 -18.34 -9.29
C THR A 359 14.60 -18.76 -8.32
N ASP A 360 14.76 -20.06 -8.03
CA ASP A 360 15.71 -20.60 -7.04
C ASP A 360 15.65 -19.85 -5.69
N HIS A 361 14.42 -19.63 -5.23
CA HIS A 361 14.07 -18.97 -3.98
C HIS A 361 14.50 -17.49 -3.86
N HIS A 362 15.00 -16.87 -4.94
CA HIS A 362 15.68 -15.57 -4.92
C HIS A 362 14.83 -14.40 -4.41
N PHE A 363 13.52 -14.40 -4.73
CA PHE A 363 12.56 -13.40 -4.28
C PHE A 363 11.95 -13.69 -2.89
N ALA A 364 12.41 -14.75 -2.20
CA ALA A 364 11.96 -15.14 -0.87
C ALA A 364 10.42 -15.25 -0.71
N GLY A 365 9.74 -15.68 -1.78
CA GLY A 365 8.28 -15.88 -1.84
C GLY A 365 7.47 -14.58 -1.73
N GLN A 366 8.09 -13.42 -1.97
CA GLN A 366 7.46 -12.11 -1.87
C GLN A 366 7.28 -11.50 -3.26
N PRO A 367 6.10 -10.93 -3.57
CA PRO A 367 5.86 -10.30 -4.86
C PRO A 367 6.55 -8.94 -4.97
N VAL A 368 6.83 -8.54 -6.21
CA VAL A 368 7.32 -7.20 -6.52
C VAL A 368 6.15 -6.22 -6.62
N LEU A 369 6.19 -5.16 -5.82
CA LEU A 369 5.10 -4.18 -5.70
C LEU A 369 5.44 -2.85 -6.38
N GLY A 370 4.41 -2.14 -6.82
CA GLY A 370 4.54 -0.82 -7.41
C GLY A 370 3.24 -0.05 -7.50
N THR A 371 3.34 1.20 -7.95
CA THR A 371 2.21 2.08 -8.29
C THR A 371 2.09 2.27 -9.79
N VAL A 372 0.86 2.47 -10.24
CA VAL A 372 0.50 2.90 -11.59
C VAL A 372 0.61 4.44 -11.64
N THR A 373 1.34 4.97 -12.61
CA THR A 373 1.46 6.42 -12.89
C THR A 373 0.68 6.85 -14.12
N SER A 374 0.32 5.90 -15.00
CA SER A 374 -0.64 6.09 -16.07
C SER A 374 -1.37 4.77 -16.35
N LEU A 375 -2.68 4.84 -16.58
CA LEU A 375 -3.47 3.79 -17.21
C LEU A 375 -4.38 4.48 -18.22
N THR A 376 -4.27 4.10 -19.49
CA THR A 376 -4.96 4.77 -20.61
C THR A 376 -5.49 3.72 -21.59
N PRO A 377 -6.80 3.66 -21.84
CA PRO A 377 -7.36 2.92 -22.97
C PRO A 377 -6.74 3.38 -24.29
N CYS A 378 -6.36 2.44 -25.15
CA CYS A 378 -5.78 2.74 -26.46
C CYS A 378 -6.42 1.84 -27.52
N SER A 379 -6.48 2.29 -28.77
CA SER A 379 -6.88 1.44 -29.90
C SER A 379 -6.56 2.11 -31.22
N ASP A 380 -6.11 1.31 -32.19
CA ASP A 380 -5.94 1.74 -33.58
C ASP A 380 -7.27 1.69 -34.38
N THR A 381 -8.38 1.24 -33.76
CA THR A 381 -9.73 1.23 -34.36
C THR A 381 -10.79 1.92 -33.48
N PRO A 382 -11.86 2.49 -34.05
CA PRO A 382 -12.92 3.09 -33.25
C PRO A 382 -13.71 2.04 -32.45
N GLY A 383 -13.88 2.28 -31.15
CA GLY A 383 -14.61 1.40 -30.25
C GLY A 383 -16.13 1.38 -30.47
N PRO A 384 -16.87 0.55 -29.70
CA PRO A 384 -18.32 0.54 -29.73
C PRO A 384 -18.90 1.96 -29.56
N ASN A 385 -19.82 2.35 -30.44
CA ASN A 385 -20.38 3.71 -30.55
C ASN A 385 -19.45 4.80 -31.12
N MET A 386 -18.38 4.42 -31.86
CA MET A 386 -17.39 5.35 -32.45
C MET A 386 -16.59 6.15 -31.41
N GLU A 387 -16.30 5.54 -30.27
CA GLU A 387 -15.30 6.06 -29.34
C GLU A 387 -13.91 6.05 -29.99
N ILE A 388 -13.16 7.14 -29.84
CA ILE A 388 -11.83 7.29 -30.45
C ILE A 388 -10.80 7.35 -29.33
N PHE A 389 -9.95 6.33 -29.27
CA PHE A 389 -8.83 6.26 -28.34
C PHE A 389 -7.53 6.76 -29.00
N PRO A 390 -6.50 7.12 -28.21
CA PRO A 390 -5.14 7.22 -28.73
C PRO A 390 -4.65 5.85 -29.22
N PRO A 391 -3.70 5.79 -30.17
CA PRO A 391 -3.07 4.53 -30.58
C PRO A 391 -2.20 3.97 -29.45
N CYS A 392 -1.91 2.66 -29.48
CA CYS A 392 -1.16 1.99 -28.40
C CYS A 392 0.38 2.16 -28.48
N ASN A 393 0.88 2.63 -29.63
CA ASN A 393 2.29 2.72 -30.00
C ASN A 393 3.06 3.92 -29.37
#